data_AF-A0A1Y1V4I2-F1
#
_entry.id   AF-A0A1Y1V4I2-F1
#
_cell.length_a   1.000
_cell.length_b   1.000
_cell.length_c   1.000
_cell.angle_alpha   90.00
_cell.angle_beta   90.00
_cell.angle_gamma   90.00
#
_symmetry.space_group_name_H-M   'P 1'
#
loop_
_entity.id
_entity.type
_entity.pdbx_description
1 polymer ?
#
loop_
_entity_poly.entity_id
_entity_poly.type
_entity_poly.pdbx_seq_one_letter_code
_entity_poly.pdbx_strand_id
1 'polypeptide(L)'
;ISDAIFIERIKKENKYYKVYDSYTLNKNITKKLVNTEKPQCVSVQDRKLTEEVDDEYIKLVEYSNLPPNKKYILPLTESQNYGWESKVLLPETMTDPRLRFPIKSTDIRFNAECSKRSGTMAATKKN
;
A
#
# COMPACT_ATOMS: atom_id res chain seq x y z
N ILE A 1 31.54 -24.01 -47.29
CA ILE A 1 30.71 -25.15 -46.76
C ILE A 1 30.00 -24.78 -45.47
N SER A 2 30.64 -24.05 -44.54
CA SER A 2 30.04 -23.54 -43.29
C SER A 2 28.73 -22.74 -43.48
N ASP A 3 28.72 -21.79 -44.42
CA ASP A 3 27.63 -20.81 -44.51
C ASP A 3 26.30 -21.39 -45.02
N ALA A 4 26.36 -22.37 -45.93
CA ALA A 4 25.15 -23.00 -46.46
C ALA A 4 24.41 -23.81 -45.39
N ILE A 5 25.15 -24.46 -44.49
CA ILE A 5 24.58 -25.23 -43.37
C ILE A 5 23.94 -24.29 -42.36
N PHE A 6 24.59 -23.16 -42.08
CA PHE A 6 24.06 -22.13 -41.17
C PHE A 6 22.78 -21.50 -41.70
N ILE A 7 22.73 -21.16 -43.00
CA ILE A 7 21.54 -20.62 -43.65
C ILE A 7 20.38 -21.63 -43.65
N GLU A 8 20.65 -22.90 -43.97
CA GLU A 8 19.65 -23.99 -43.88
C GLU A 8 19.09 -24.14 -42.47
N ARG A 9 19.94 -24.03 -41.44
CA ARG A 9 19.52 -24.11 -40.04
C ARG A 9 18.57 -22.96 -39.68
N ILE A 10 18.93 -21.71 -40.00
CA ILE A 10 18.08 -20.54 -39.75
C ILE A 10 16.75 -20.68 -40.50
N LYS A 11 16.77 -21.14 -41.75
CA LYS A 11 15.53 -21.36 -42.52
C LYS A 11 14.62 -22.40 -41.89
N LYS A 12 15.17 -23.49 -41.35
CA LYS A 12 14.39 -24.52 -40.64
C LYS A 12 13.85 -24.00 -39.32
N GLU A 13 14.64 -23.25 -38.57
CA GLU A 13 14.20 -22.63 -37.31
C GLU A 13 13.04 -21.66 -37.52
N ASN A 14 13.18 -20.73 -38.47
CA ASN A 14 12.13 -19.76 -38.81
C ASN A 14 10.87 -20.41 -39.41
N LYS A 15 10.98 -21.58 -40.06
CA LYS A 15 9.82 -22.30 -40.59
C LYS A 15 8.89 -22.81 -39.49
N TYR A 16 9.43 -23.18 -38.33
CA TYR A 16 8.66 -23.76 -37.23
C TYR A 16 8.48 -22.81 -36.04
N TYR A 17 9.26 -21.73 -35.95
CA TYR A 17 9.10 -20.71 -34.92
C TYR A 17 7.85 -19.86 -35.21
N LYS A 18 6.82 -20.00 -34.38
CA LYS A 18 5.61 -19.17 -34.42
C LYS A 18 5.55 -18.36 -33.14
N VAL A 19 5.68 -17.04 -33.26
CA VAL A 19 5.43 -16.11 -32.15
C VAL A 19 3.92 -16.03 -31.95
N TYR A 20 3.46 -16.36 -30.75
CA TYR A 20 2.07 -16.19 -30.36
C TYR A 20 1.99 -14.99 -29.40
N ASP A 21 1.27 -13.94 -29.79
CA ASP A 21 1.05 -12.77 -28.93
C ASP A 21 0.03 -13.03 -27.82
N SER A 22 -0.80 -14.08 -27.98
CA SER A 22 -1.80 -14.49 -27.00
C SER A 22 -1.84 -16.02 -26.86
N TYR A 23 -1.61 -16.53 -25.65
CA TYR A 23 -1.72 -17.95 -25.34
C TYR A 23 -3.15 -18.29 -24.90
N THR A 24 -3.96 -18.81 -25.80
CA THR A 24 -5.28 -19.38 -25.47
C THR A 24 -5.25 -20.90 -25.65
N LEU A 25 -5.70 -21.64 -24.64
CA LEU A 25 -5.65 -23.11 -24.61
C LEU A 25 -6.41 -23.79 -25.78
N ASN A 26 -7.35 -23.10 -26.44
CA ASN A 26 -8.09 -23.61 -27.61
C ASN A 26 -8.64 -22.45 -28.47
N LYS A 27 -8.44 -22.50 -29.79
CA LYS A 27 -8.88 -21.49 -30.76
C LYS A 27 -10.40 -21.35 -30.87
N ASN A 28 -11.13 -22.42 -30.55
CA ASN A 28 -12.60 -22.46 -30.61
C ASN A 28 -13.24 -21.99 -29.29
N ILE A 29 -12.44 -21.72 -28.27
CA ILE A 29 -12.91 -21.27 -26.98
C ILE A 29 -12.66 -19.75 -26.91
N THR A 30 -13.63 -18.97 -27.37
CA THR A 30 -13.73 -17.54 -27.04
C THR A 30 -14.22 -17.40 -25.60
N LYS A 31 -13.46 -17.93 -24.65
CA LYS A 31 -13.64 -17.53 -23.26
C LYS A 31 -13.16 -16.09 -23.22
N LYS A 32 -14.11 -15.15 -23.23
CA LYS A 32 -13.94 -13.86 -22.56
C LYS A 32 -13.71 -14.18 -21.09
N LEU A 33 -12.51 -14.68 -20.76
CA LEU A 33 -11.95 -14.56 -19.43
C LEU A 33 -11.79 -13.05 -19.30
N VAL A 34 -12.87 -12.38 -18.90
CA VAL A 34 -12.73 -11.23 -18.05
C VAL A 34 -11.87 -11.78 -16.93
N ASN A 35 -10.59 -11.41 -16.95
CA ASN A 35 -9.71 -11.65 -15.82
C ASN A 35 -10.37 -10.85 -14.69
N THR A 36 -11.32 -11.46 -14.01
CA THR A 36 -11.79 -10.95 -12.74
C THR A 36 -10.54 -11.00 -11.88
N GLU A 37 -9.96 -9.83 -11.66
CA GLU A 37 -8.89 -9.68 -10.71
C GLU A 37 -9.31 -10.36 -9.40
N LYS A 38 -8.33 -10.86 -8.64
CA LYS A 38 -8.65 -11.55 -7.39
C LYS A 38 -9.64 -10.67 -6.62
N PRO A 39 -10.73 -11.22 -6.07
CA PRO A 39 -11.76 -10.44 -5.39
C PRO A 39 -11.21 -9.64 -4.20
N GLN A 40 -9.99 -9.96 -3.76
CA GLN A 40 -9.25 -9.33 -2.67
C GLN A 40 -8.09 -8.41 -3.14
N CYS A 41 -7.97 -8.08 -4.43
CA CYS A 41 -7.05 -7.04 -4.90
C CYS A 41 -7.58 -5.68 -4.46
N VAL A 42 -7.37 -5.36 -3.19
CA VAL A 42 -7.71 -4.08 -2.58
C VAL A 42 -6.48 -3.18 -2.71
N SER A 43 -6.07 -2.84 -3.94
CA SER A 43 -5.51 -1.51 -4.14
C SER A 43 -6.71 -0.56 -4.07
N VAL A 44 -6.91 0.02 -2.89
CA VAL A 44 -8.00 0.97 -2.55
C VAL A 44 -8.06 2.19 -3.51
N GLN A 45 -7.13 2.30 -4.45
CA GLN A 45 -6.89 3.49 -5.25
C GLN A 45 -7.64 3.50 -6.60
N ASP A 46 -8.04 2.35 -7.17
CA ASP A 46 -8.62 2.34 -8.53
C ASP A 46 -10.12 2.02 -8.58
N ARG A 47 -10.76 1.73 -7.44
CA ARG A 47 -12.19 1.39 -7.37
C ARG A 47 -13.12 2.60 -7.40
N LYS A 48 -12.66 3.74 -7.95
CA LYS A 48 -13.33 5.03 -7.78
C LYS A 48 -14.03 5.59 -9.03
N LEU A 49 -14.25 4.81 -10.09
CA LEU A 49 -14.69 5.44 -11.35
C LEU A 49 -15.92 4.86 -12.08
N THR A 50 -16.54 3.75 -11.63
CA THR A 50 -17.54 3.09 -12.49
C THR A 50 -18.91 2.82 -11.88
N GLU A 51 -19.11 3.03 -10.58
CA GLU A 51 -20.44 2.85 -9.98
C GLU A 51 -20.89 4.19 -9.40
N GLU A 52 -22.01 4.71 -9.90
CA GLU A 52 -22.74 5.81 -9.27
C GLU A 52 -23.19 5.32 -7.90
N VAL A 53 -22.39 5.64 -6.88
CA VAL A 53 -22.70 5.32 -5.49
C VAL A 53 -23.84 6.23 -5.07
N ASP A 54 -24.86 5.65 -4.43
CA ASP A 54 -26.01 6.36 -3.88
C ASP A 54 -25.56 7.55 -3.00
N ASP A 55 -26.08 8.73 -3.26
CA ASP A 55 -25.81 9.96 -2.51
C ASP A 55 -26.13 9.79 -1.02
N GLU A 56 -27.14 8.97 -0.67
CA GLU A 56 -27.47 8.66 0.72
C GLU A 56 -26.35 7.87 1.41
N TYR A 57 -25.75 6.92 0.69
CA TYR A 57 -24.62 6.15 1.20
C TYR A 57 -23.39 7.03 1.41
N ILE A 58 -23.11 7.95 0.48
CA ILE A 58 -21.99 8.90 0.62
C ILE A 58 -22.17 9.74 1.89
N LYS A 59 -23.37 10.31 2.10
CA LYS A 59 -23.69 11.09 3.30
C LYS A 59 -23.57 10.26 4.58
N LEU A 60 -23.99 8.99 4.54
CA LEU A 60 -23.88 8.10 5.69
C LEU A 60 -22.41 7.81 6.04
N VAL A 61 -21.58 7.55 5.04
CA VAL A 61 -20.14 7.32 5.22
C VAL A 61 -19.48 8.59 5.76
N GLU A 62 -19.77 9.75 5.19
CA GLU A 62 -19.27 11.04 5.67
C GLU A 62 -19.65 11.27 7.14
N TYR A 63 -20.92 11.07 7.49
CA TYR A 63 -21.41 11.18 8.86
C TYR A 63 -20.74 10.18 9.82
N SER A 64 -20.49 8.95 9.35
CA SER A 64 -19.82 7.91 10.16
C SER A 64 -18.36 8.25 10.45
N ASN A 65 -17.69 8.96 9.53
CA ASN A 65 -16.30 9.38 9.65
C ASN A 65 -16.12 10.68 10.44
N LEU A 66 -17.21 11.37 10.80
CA LEU A 66 -17.12 12.57 11.63
C LEU A 66 -16.58 12.22 13.03
N PRO A 67 -15.74 13.09 13.63
CA PRO A 67 -15.31 12.91 15.00
C PRO A 67 -16.50 12.97 15.97
N PRO A 68 -16.43 12.30 17.14
CA PRO A 68 -17.52 12.25 18.11
C PRO A 68 -18.08 13.62 18.52
N ASN A 69 -17.20 14.61 18.61
CA ASN A 69 -17.45 15.98 19.05
C ASN A 69 -18.33 16.76 18.05
N LYS A 70 -18.37 16.31 16.78
CA LYS A 70 -19.29 16.84 15.75
C LYS A 70 -20.58 16.02 15.65
N LYS A 71 -20.58 14.79 16.17
CA LYS A 71 -21.71 13.86 16.10
C LYS A 71 -22.66 14.00 17.29
N TYR A 72 -22.12 14.26 18.47
CA TYR A 72 -22.88 14.36 19.71
C TYR A 72 -22.58 15.67 20.43
N ILE A 73 -23.56 16.15 21.20
CA ILE A 73 -23.45 17.40 21.97
C ILE A 73 -22.55 17.18 23.21
N LEU A 74 -22.57 15.98 23.77
CA LEU A 74 -21.84 15.58 24.97
C LEU A 74 -21.16 14.22 24.73
N PRO A 75 -20.03 13.94 25.42
CA PRO A 75 -19.39 12.63 25.34
C PRO A 75 -20.31 11.56 25.89
N LEU A 76 -20.49 10.47 25.12
CA LEU A 76 -21.33 9.35 25.52
C LEU A 76 -20.56 8.33 26.37
N THR A 77 -19.24 8.26 26.18
CA THR A 77 -18.35 7.35 26.91
C THR A 77 -17.23 8.11 27.60
N GLU A 78 -16.68 7.52 28.67
CA GLU A 78 -15.53 8.08 29.39
C GLU A 78 -14.30 8.24 28.47
N SER A 79 -14.09 7.29 27.56
CA SER A 79 -13.02 7.37 26.56
C SER A 79 -13.18 8.57 25.60
N GLN A 80 -14.41 8.93 25.23
CA GLN A 80 -14.67 10.13 24.44
C GLN A 80 -14.40 11.39 25.26
N ASN A 81 -14.71 11.39 26.56
CA ASN A 81 -14.48 12.52 27.45
C ASN A 81 -13.01 12.95 27.48
N TYR A 82 -12.08 11.99 27.52
CA TYR A 82 -10.64 12.27 27.53
C TYR A 82 -10.16 13.10 26.33
N GLY A 83 -10.71 12.85 25.14
CA GLY A 83 -10.34 13.53 23.89
C GLY A 83 -11.37 14.56 23.42
N TRP A 84 -12.38 14.88 24.23
CA TRP A 84 -13.53 15.68 23.79
C TRP A 84 -13.13 17.11 23.43
N GLU A 85 -12.24 17.70 24.23
CA GLU A 85 -11.71 19.03 24.02
C GLU A 85 -10.19 18.96 23.80
N SER A 86 -9.79 18.45 22.63
CA SER A 86 -8.38 18.25 22.25
C SER A 86 -7.68 19.52 21.74
N LYS A 87 -8.35 20.67 21.81
CA LYS A 87 -7.73 21.96 21.47
C LYS A 87 -6.62 22.25 22.47
N VAL A 88 -5.43 22.52 21.97
CA VAL A 88 -4.29 22.87 22.80
C VAL A 88 -4.61 24.19 23.52
N LEU A 89 -4.64 24.17 24.85
CA LEU A 89 -4.97 25.34 25.69
C LEU A 89 -3.95 26.47 25.56
N LEU A 90 -2.71 26.13 25.17
CA LEU A 90 -1.64 27.07 24.90
C LEU A 90 -1.44 27.16 23.37
N PRO A 91 -1.67 28.33 22.74
CA PRO A 91 -1.36 28.50 21.33
C PRO A 91 0.16 28.39 21.12
N GLU A 92 0.56 27.44 20.28
CA GLU A 92 1.86 27.34 19.59
C GLU A 92 3.16 27.73 20.34
N THR A 93 3.26 27.54 21.66
CA THR A 93 4.58 27.54 22.33
C THR A 93 5.49 26.40 21.81
N MET A 94 4.91 25.46 21.05
CA MET A 94 5.62 24.47 20.23
C MET A 94 6.39 25.08 19.05
N THR A 95 6.25 26.36 18.74
CA THR A 95 7.07 27.02 17.70
C THR A 95 8.30 27.70 18.29
N ASP A 96 8.27 28.10 19.57
CA ASP A 96 9.38 28.81 20.20
C ASP A 96 10.55 27.83 20.48
N PRO A 97 11.70 27.98 19.79
CA PRO A 97 12.85 27.11 19.99
C PRO A 97 13.48 27.25 21.39
N ARG A 98 13.12 28.28 22.17
CA ARG A 98 13.57 28.46 23.56
C ARG A 98 12.80 27.56 24.54
N LEU A 99 11.60 27.12 24.17
CA LEU A 99 10.72 26.33 25.03
C LEU A 99 10.54 24.89 24.51
N ARG A 100 10.87 24.64 23.24
CA ARG A 100 10.75 23.33 22.61
C ARG A 100 12.12 22.72 22.31
N PHE A 101 12.44 21.63 23.01
CA PHE A 101 13.67 20.86 22.84
C PHE A 101 13.36 19.42 22.39
N PRO A 102 12.96 19.19 21.12
CA PRO A 102 12.67 17.85 20.65
C PRO A 102 13.98 17.07 20.52
N ILE A 103 13.96 15.79 20.90
CA ILE A 103 15.08 14.90 20.66
C ILE A 103 15.22 14.73 19.15
N LYS A 104 16.33 15.20 18.58
CA LYS A 104 16.66 15.01 17.17
C LYS A 104 17.48 13.73 17.03
N SER A 105 17.04 12.81 16.17
CA SER A 105 17.88 11.68 15.79
C SER A 105 19.00 12.18 14.90
N THR A 106 20.24 11.88 15.29
CA THR A 106 21.43 12.07 14.47
C THR A 106 21.90 10.72 13.96
N ASP A 107 22.72 10.70 12.91
CA ASP A 107 23.26 9.46 12.33
C ASP A 107 23.97 8.60 13.37
N ILE A 108 24.67 9.23 14.31
CA ILE A 108 25.34 8.55 15.44
C ILE A 108 24.31 7.81 16.31
N ARG A 109 23.19 8.47 16.65
CA ARG A 109 22.15 7.87 17.47
C ARG A 109 21.43 6.75 16.73
N PHE A 110 21.09 6.96 15.46
CA PHE A 110 20.47 5.96 14.61
C PHE A 110 21.36 4.71 14.44
N ASN A 111 22.64 4.91 14.11
CA ASN A 111 23.60 3.82 13.95
C ASN A 111 23.86 3.08 15.27
N ALA A 112 23.90 3.79 16.40
CA ALA A 112 24.01 3.16 17.72
C ALA A 112 22.78 2.32 18.07
N GLU A 113 21.56 2.78 17.74
CA GLU A 113 20.31 2.02 17.93
C GLU A 113 20.23 0.80 16.98
N CYS A 114 20.66 0.93 15.73
CA CYS A 114 20.76 -0.18 14.78
C CYS A 114 21.80 -1.22 15.24
N SER A 115 22.95 -0.79 15.74
CA SER A 115 24.01 -1.67 16.26
C SER A 115 23.56 -2.49 17.47
N LYS A 116 22.81 -1.86 18.41
CA LYS A 116 22.21 -2.57 19.55
C LYS A 116 21.18 -3.63 19.12
N ARG A 117 20.39 -3.37 18.08
CA ARG A 117 19.42 -4.32 17.51
C ARG A 117 20.08 -5.49 16.79
N SER A 118 21.22 -5.27 16.12
CA SER A 118 22.01 -6.36 15.52
C SER A 118 22.74 -7.22 16.56
N GLY A 119 23.08 -6.67 17.73
CA GLY A 119 23.73 -7.40 18.82
C GLY A 119 22.82 -8.42 19.52
N THR A 120 21.51 -8.15 19.59
CA THR A 120 20.53 -9.09 20.19
C THR A 120 20.25 -10.34 19.35
N MET A 121 20.54 -10.31 18.04
CA MET A 121 20.42 -11.49 17.16
C MET A 121 21.62 -12.44 17.22
N ALA A 122 22.73 -12.03 17.85
CA ALA A 122 23.96 -12.82 17.93
C ALA A 122 24.06 -13.69 19.21
N ALA A 123 23.14 -13.52 20.17
CA ALA A 123 23.19 -14.20 21.47
C ALA A 123 22.55 -15.60 21.50
N THR A 124 22.11 -16.15 20.36
CA THR A 124 21.67 -17.55 20.24
C THR A 124 22.66 -18.33 19.38
N LYS A 125 23.82 -18.67 19.94
CA LYS A 125 24.67 -19.73 19.39
C LYS A 125 25.18 -20.67 20.48
N LYS A 126 24.50 -21.82 20.52
CA LYS A 126 24.98 -23.20 20.79
C LYS A 126 25.60 -23.49 22.17
N ASN A 127 24.81 -24.17 22.99
CA ASN A 127 25.29 -25.37 23.71
C ASN A 127 24.87 -26.60 22.90
#